data_AF-A0A3C1WED8-F1
#
_entry.id   AF-A0A3C1WED8-F1
#
_cell.length_a   1.000
_cell.length_b   1.000
_cell.length_c   1.000
_cell.angle_alpha   90.00
_cell.angle_beta   90.00
_cell.angle_gamma   90.00
#
_symmetry.space_group_name_H-M   'P 1'
#
loop_
_entity.id
_entity.type
_entity.pdbx_description
1 polymer ?
#
loop_
_entity_poly.entity_id
_entity_poly.type
_entity_poly.pdbx_seq_one_letter_code
_entity_poly.pdbx_strand_id
1 'polypeptide(L)'
;MDHTDLLVAETKRVLDLLKKRLGEIQLSQLVDDSLTIFRFVNRYFEATAPWKLAKGADADKERLQVVLWHAAEALRIGFTLLHPVMPGKMTEALNALGFTPEASPLEWRESGAFSLKPMSPLFPRIETKPVAAAPAKEVEDPFSSVELRAVKILSVEEHPNAEALYVLKVDAGEAEPRTVCAGLRKHLSKEELTGKHGVLVANLKPAMLRGVASMGMMLAADGEGKLSLANPEGAKPGDAVTAEGLESKPKPQITIKDFEKCPLTVRNGQVCYKDKPLRTPHGPVLAHAPDGAEVR
;
A
#
# COMPACT_ATOMS: atom_id res chain seq x y z
N MET A 1 -53.48 5.99 -18.45
CA MET A 1 -52.09 5.98 -17.98
C MET A 1 -51.33 6.96 -18.84
N ASP A 2 -50.61 7.88 -18.21
CA ASP A 2 -49.78 8.85 -18.91
C ASP A 2 -48.62 8.13 -19.61
N HIS A 3 -48.18 8.62 -20.78
CA HIS A 3 -47.05 8.03 -21.52
C HIS A 3 -45.75 8.07 -20.70
N THR A 4 -45.64 9.03 -19.78
CA THR A 4 -44.59 9.12 -18.78
C THR A 4 -44.57 7.90 -17.85
N ASP A 5 -45.72 7.45 -17.36
CA ASP A 5 -45.84 6.30 -16.46
C ASP A 5 -45.46 5.00 -17.16
N LEU A 6 -45.84 4.85 -18.43
CA LEU A 6 -45.47 3.71 -19.27
C LEU A 6 -43.96 3.64 -19.50
N LEU A 7 -43.31 4.77 -19.79
CA LEU A 7 -41.85 4.83 -19.97
C LEU A 7 -41.11 4.47 -18.67
N VAL A 8 -41.56 4.99 -17.52
CA VAL A 8 -40.97 4.68 -16.21
C VAL A 8 -41.13 3.20 -15.87
N ALA A 9 -42.31 2.62 -16.12
CA ALA A 9 -42.57 1.21 -15.87
C ALA A 9 -41.69 0.30 -16.74
N GLU A 10 -41.58 0.60 -18.03
CA GLU A 10 -40.76 -0.20 -18.95
C GLU A 10 -39.26 -0.07 -18.65
N THR A 11 -38.79 1.13 -18.28
CA THR A 11 -37.39 1.34 -17.88
C THR A 11 -37.04 0.55 -16.61
N LYS A 12 -37.93 0.53 -15.62
CA LYS A 12 -37.75 -0.29 -14.40
C LYS A 12 -37.74 -1.78 -14.72
N ARG A 13 -38.64 -2.25 -15.60
CA ARG A 13 -38.69 -3.63 -16.06
C ARG A 13 -37.38 -4.06 -16.74
N VAL A 14 -36.83 -3.21 -17.61
CA VAL A 14 -35.55 -3.46 -18.27
C VAL A 14 -34.39 -3.45 -17.28
N LEU A 15 -34.37 -2.52 -16.32
CA LEU A 15 -33.35 -2.48 -15.26
C LEU A 15 -33.35 -3.76 -14.40
N ASP A 16 -34.51 -4.26 -14.01
CA ASP A 16 -34.62 -5.49 -13.23
C ASP A 16 -34.22 -6.73 -14.05
N LEU A 17 -34.58 -6.75 -15.34
CA LEU A 17 -34.13 -7.79 -16.26
C LEU A 17 -32.61 -7.78 -16.44
N LEU A 18 -32.00 -6.60 -16.56
CA LEU A 18 -30.55 -6.45 -16.69
C LEU A 18 -29.83 -6.87 -15.42
N LYS A 19 -30.32 -6.48 -14.23
CA LYS A 19 -29.74 -6.93 -12.95
C LYS A 19 -29.77 -8.45 -12.82
N LYS A 20 -30.88 -9.09 -13.22
CA LYS A 20 -31.00 -10.55 -13.21
C LYS A 20 -29.99 -11.20 -14.15
N ARG A 21 -29.89 -10.72 -15.40
CA ARG A 21 -28.95 -11.25 -16.40
C ARG A 21 -27.49 -10.98 -16.02
N LEU A 22 -27.17 -9.82 -15.46
CA LEU A 22 -25.84 -9.50 -14.93
C LEU A 22 -25.46 -10.39 -13.75
N GLY A 23 -26.42 -10.75 -12.90
CA GLY A 23 -26.20 -11.70 -11.80
C GLY A 23 -25.92 -13.14 -12.26
N GLU A 24 -26.39 -13.51 -13.45
CA GLU A 24 -26.12 -14.82 -14.07
C GLU A 24 -24.78 -14.86 -14.82
N ILE A 25 -24.21 -13.70 -15.18
CA ILE A 25 -22.91 -13.62 -15.88
C ILE A 25 -21.79 -13.86 -14.86
N GLN A 26 -21.27 -15.09 -14.82
CA GLN A 26 -20.11 -15.47 -14.01
C GLN A 26 -18.80 -15.05 -14.69
N LEU A 27 -18.63 -13.75 -14.99
CA LEU A 27 -17.43 -13.23 -15.67
C LEU A 27 -16.14 -13.56 -14.89
N SER A 28 -16.20 -13.50 -13.56
CA SER A 28 -15.10 -13.89 -12.67
C SER A 28 -14.70 -15.36 -12.88
N GLN A 29 -15.67 -16.27 -12.87
CA GLN A 29 -15.41 -17.69 -13.09
C GLN A 29 -14.84 -17.94 -14.50
N LEU A 30 -15.36 -17.25 -15.52
CA LEU A 30 -14.86 -17.35 -16.89
C LEU A 30 -13.38 -16.92 -16.99
N VAL A 31 -12.99 -15.87 -16.29
CA VAL A 31 -11.59 -15.43 -16.21
C VAL A 31 -10.73 -16.48 -15.52
N ASP A 32 -11.16 -16.99 -14.37
CA ASP A 32 -10.43 -18.01 -13.60
C ASP A 32 -10.25 -19.32 -14.38
N ASP A 33 -11.29 -19.74 -15.10
CA ASP A 33 -11.27 -20.90 -15.98
C ASP A 33 -10.31 -20.67 -17.16
N SER A 34 -10.34 -19.49 -17.78
CA SER A 34 -9.40 -19.11 -18.84
C SER A 34 -7.95 -19.10 -18.34
N LEU A 35 -7.71 -18.65 -17.11
CA LEU A 35 -6.40 -18.67 -16.46
C LEU A 35 -5.87 -20.10 -16.21
N THR A 36 -6.75 -21.10 -16.18
CA THR A 36 -6.36 -22.52 -16.04
C THR A 36 -5.49 -22.98 -17.20
N ILE A 37 -5.71 -22.46 -18.42
CA ILE A 37 -4.88 -22.79 -19.59
C ILE A 37 -3.41 -22.44 -19.33
N PHE A 38 -3.15 -21.24 -18.83
CA PHE A 38 -1.78 -20.79 -18.51
C PHE A 38 -1.14 -21.62 -17.40
N ARG A 39 -1.91 -21.95 -16.35
CA ARG A 39 -1.46 -22.86 -15.28
C ARG A 39 -1.11 -24.26 -15.81
N PHE A 40 -1.86 -24.74 -16.81
CA PHE A 40 -1.58 -26.01 -17.47
C PHE A 40 -0.31 -25.94 -18.33
N VAL A 41 -0.13 -24.88 -19.12
CA VAL A 41 1.10 -24.66 -19.90
C VAL A 41 2.33 -24.62 -19.00
N ASN A 42 2.26 -23.96 -17.83
CA ASN A 42 3.37 -23.95 -16.88
C ASN A 42 3.73 -25.36 -16.37
N ARG A 43 2.73 -26.14 -15.93
CA ARG A 43 2.94 -27.54 -15.53
C ARG A 43 3.47 -28.41 -16.68
N TYR A 44 3.00 -28.17 -17.89
CA TYR A 44 3.45 -28.86 -19.09
C TYR A 44 4.94 -28.59 -19.37
N PHE A 45 5.41 -27.34 -19.21
CA PHE A 45 6.83 -26.98 -19.32
C PHE A 45 7.69 -27.62 -18.23
N GLU A 46 7.20 -27.67 -16.98
CA GLU A 46 7.90 -28.34 -15.89
C GLU A 46 8.09 -29.85 -16.17
N ALA A 47 7.04 -30.52 -16.66
CA ALA A 47 7.08 -31.95 -16.95
C ALA A 47 7.93 -32.31 -18.19
N THR A 48 7.84 -31.50 -19.25
CA THR A 48 8.57 -31.75 -20.51
C THR A 48 9.99 -31.20 -20.51
N ALA A 49 10.31 -30.26 -19.62
CA ALA A 49 11.62 -29.64 -19.45
C ALA A 49 12.30 -29.26 -20.79
N PRO A 50 11.69 -28.37 -21.62
CA PRO A 50 12.18 -28.06 -22.96
C PRO A 50 13.63 -27.54 -23.00
N TRP A 51 14.10 -26.91 -21.92
CA TRP A 51 15.50 -26.47 -21.79
C TRP A 51 16.51 -27.64 -21.74
N LYS A 52 16.09 -28.84 -21.34
CA LYS A 52 16.92 -30.05 -21.42
C LYS A 52 16.89 -30.61 -22.84
N LEU A 53 15.70 -30.69 -23.45
CA LEU A 53 15.52 -31.15 -24.83
C LEU A 53 16.34 -30.30 -25.83
N ALA A 54 16.43 -28.99 -25.59
CA ALA A 54 17.23 -28.09 -26.41
C ALA A 54 18.74 -28.37 -26.40
N LYS A 55 19.24 -29.11 -25.41
CA LYS A 55 20.66 -29.51 -25.28
C LYS A 55 20.91 -30.96 -25.70
N GLY A 56 19.86 -31.67 -26.11
CA GLY A 56 19.89 -33.09 -26.44
C GLY A 56 20.31 -33.40 -27.88
N ALA A 57 20.07 -34.65 -28.29
CA ALA A 57 20.35 -35.14 -29.64
C ALA A 57 19.28 -34.67 -30.65
N ASP A 58 19.43 -35.00 -31.93
CA ASP A 58 18.48 -34.52 -32.96
C ASP A 58 17.04 -35.00 -32.74
N ALA A 59 16.83 -36.20 -32.19
CA ALA A 59 15.50 -36.68 -31.78
C ALA A 59 14.87 -35.82 -30.66
N ASP A 60 15.69 -35.26 -29.77
CA ASP A 60 15.21 -34.35 -28.72
C ASP A 60 14.79 -32.99 -29.30
N LYS A 61 15.39 -32.57 -30.42
CA LYS A 61 15.02 -31.34 -31.14
C LYS A 61 13.66 -31.47 -31.83
N GLU A 62 13.35 -32.61 -32.43
CA GLU A 62 12.02 -32.88 -32.99
C GLU A 62 10.96 -32.84 -31.89
N ARG A 63 11.23 -33.49 -30.75
CA ARG A 63 10.33 -33.45 -29.60
C ARG A 63 10.18 -32.04 -29.04
N LEU A 64 11.26 -31.26 -28.97
CA LEU A 64 11.23 -29.87 -28.54
C LEU A 64 10.31 -29.02 -29.42
N GLN A 65 10.36 -29.18 -30.74
CA GLN A 65 9.50 -28.44 -31.66
C GLN A 65 8.02 -28.74 -31.37
N VAL A 66 7.66 -30.01 -31.19
CA VAL A 66 6.30 -30.43 -30.83
C VAL A 66 5.86 -29.78 -29.52
N VAL A 67 6.71 -29.81 -28.48
CA VAL A 67 6.42 -29.24 -27.16
C VAL A 67 6.17 -27.73 -27.24
N LEU A 68 7.07 -26.99 -27.90
CA LEU A 68 6.95 -25.54 -28.01
C LEU A 68 5.73 -25.13 -28.83
N TRP A 69 5.43 -25.88 -29.89
CA TRP A 69 4.30 -25.59 -30.77
C TRP A 69 2.96 -25.73 -30.03
N HIS A 70 2.75 -26.82 -29.29
CA HIS A 70 1.51 -27.02 -28.52
C HIS A 70 1.35 -26.00 -27.40
N ALA A 71 2.45 -25.60 -26.76
CA ALA A 71 2.40 -24.55 -25.76
C ALA A 71 2.06 -23.18 -26.36
N ALA A 72 2.64 -22.83 -27.51
CA ALA A 72 2.31 -21.60 -28.21
C ALA A 72 0.84 -21.57 -28.66
N GLU A 73 0.29 -22.71 -29.11
CA GLU A 73 -1.12 -22.82 -29.51
C GLU A 73 -2.07 -22.67 -28.32
N ALA A 74 -1.77 -23.33 -27.19
CA ALA A 74 -2.54 -23.15 -25.96
C ALA A 74 -2.52 -21.69 -25.46
N LEU A 75 -1.35 -21.04 -25.50
CA LEU A 75 -1.21 -19.63 -25.13
C LEU A 75 -2.01 -18.70 -26.04
N ARG A 76 -1.99 -18.94 -27.37
CA ARG A 76 -2.78 -18.17 -28.34
C ARG A 76 -4.28 -18.18 -28.01
N ILE A 77 -4.83 -19.36 -27.72
CA ILE A 77 -6.24 -19.51 -27.32
C ILE A 77 -6.48 -18.79 -25.98
N GLY A 78 -5.61 -19.01 -24.98
CA GLY A 78 -5.72 -18.36 -23.68
C GLY A 78 -5.72 -16.83 -23.76
N PHE A 79 -4.83 -16.24 -24.59
CA PHE A 79 -4.80 -14.79 -24.79
C PHE A 79 -6.05 -14.27 -25.50
N THR A 80 -6.56 -15.03 -26.48
CA THR A 80 -7.80 -14.68 -27.19
C THR A 80 -9.00 -14.67 -26.24
N LEU A 81 -9.11 -15.65 -25.35
CA LEU A 81 -10.18 -15.74 -24.36
C LEU A 81 -10.13 -14.59 -23.34
N LEU A 82 -8.94 -14.17 -22.94
CA LEU A 82 -8.75 -13.07 -21.99
C LEU A 82 -8.83 -11.68 -22.64
N HIS A 83 -8.87 -11.59 -23.98
CA HIS A 83 -8.89 -10.31 -24.70
C HIS A 83 -10.06 -9.39 -24.31
N PRO A 84 -11.32 -9.88 -24.15
CA PRO A 84 -12.43 -9.03 -23.71
C PRO A 84 -12.23 -8.40 -22.32
N VAL A 85 -11.38 -8.98 -21.48
CA VAL A 85 -11.11 -8.53 -20.10
C VAL A 85 -9.84 -7.68 -20.04
N MET A 86 -8.81 -8.05 -20.80
CA MET A 86 -7.50 -7.37 -20.81
C MET A 86 -7.00 -7.09 -22.24
N PRO A 87 -7.69 -6.23 -23.02
CA PRO A 87 -7.48 -6.12 -24.47
C PRO A 87 -6.07 -5.64 -24.84
N GLY A 88 -5.53 -4.65 -24.12
CA GLY A 88 -4.21 -4.10 -24.41
C GLY A 88 -3.10 -5.14 -24.27
N LYS A 89 -3.07 -5.86 -23.14
CA LYS A 89 -2.03 -6.87 -22.87
C LYS A 89 -2.20 -8.13 -23.70
N MET A 90 -3.43 -8.57 -23.95
CA MET A 90 -3.66 -9.73 -24.79
C MET A 90 -3.32 -9.44 -26.26
N THR A 91 -3.57 -8.22 -26.75
CA THR A 91 -3.12 -7.79 -28.09
C THR A 91 -1.59 -7.81 -28.21
N GLU A 92 -0.88 -7.28 -27.21
CA GLU A 92 0.59 -7.34 -27.16
C GLU A 92 1.10 -8.80 -27.20
N ALA A 93 0.46 -9.69 -26.43
CA ALA A 93 0.80 -11.12 -26.38
C ALA A 93 0.53 -11.86 -27.69
N LEU A 94 -0.65 -11.65 -28.30
CA LEU A 94 -1.01 -12.24 -29.58
C LEU A 94 -0.08 -11.77 -30.70
N ASN A 95 0.26 -10.48 -30.72
CA ASN A 95 1.20 -9.92 -31.68
C ASN A 95 2.59 -10.54 -31.56
N ALA A 96 3.03 -10.87 -30.33
CA ALA A 96 4.28 -11.58 -30.09
C ALA A 96 4.27 -13.02 -30.62
N LEU A 97 3.09 -13.64 -30.75
CA LEU A 97 2.90 -14.94 -31.40
C LEU A 97 2.67 -14.85 -32.93
N GLY A 98 2.48 -13.64 -33.46
CA GLY A 98 2.18 -13.38 -34.86
C GLY A 98 0.69 -13.35 -35.20
N PHE A 99 -0.19 -13.14 -34.22
CA PHE A 99 -1.65 -13.08 -34.38
C PHE A 99 -2.20 -11.72 -33.99
N THR A 100 -3.37 -11.38 -34.50
CA THR A 100 -4.19 -10.27 -33.99
C THR A 100 -5.44 -10.84 -33.31
N PRO A 101 -6.13 -10.08 -32.43
CA PRO A 101 -7.36 -10.54 -31.79
C PRO A 101 -8.43 -11.00 -32.79
N GLU A 102 -8.53 -10.34 -33.94
CA GLU A 102 -9.49 -10.63 -35.01
C GLU A 102 -9.07 -11.84 -35.85
N ALA A 103 -7.77 -12.13 -35.91
CA ALA A 103 -7.19 -13.23 -36.69
C ALA A 103 -6.76 -14.40 -35.81
N SER A 104 -7.36 -14.55 -34.62
CA SER A 104 -7.05 -15.63 -33.67
C SER A 104 -8.31 -16.42 -33.31
N PRO A 105 -8.66 -17.48 -34.06
CA PRO A 105 -9.85 -18.28 -33.79
C PRO A 105 -9.70 -19.11 -32.50
N LEU A 106 -10.77 -19.37 -31.78
CA LEU A 106 -10.73 -20.16 -30.53
C LEU A 106 -10.52 -21.68 -30.77
N GLU A 107 -10.48 -22.11 -32.03
CA GLU A 107 -10.25 -23.50 -32.40
C GLU A 107 -8.78 -23.90 -32.23
N TRP A 108 -8.56 -25.16 -31.85
CA TRP A 108 -7.23 -25.74 -31.80
C TRP A 108 -6.76 -26.06 -33.22
N ARG A 109 -5.68 -25.43 -33.66
CA ARG A 109 -5.05 -25.78 -34.94
C ARG A 109 -4.24 -27.06 -34.76
N GLU A 110 -4.03 -27.81 -35.83
CA GLU A 110 -3.15 -29.00 -35.82
C GLU A 110 -1.78 -28.73 -36.46
N SER A 111 -1.66 -27.63 -37.21
CA SER A 111 -0.43 -27.23 -37.90
C SER A 111 -0.39 -25.72 -38.12
N GLY A 112 0.80 -25.21 -38.49
CA GLY A 112 1.03 -23.79 -38.79
C GLY A 112 2.30 -23.25 -38.14
N ALA A 113 2.69 -22.04 -38.56
CA ALA A 113 3.87 -21.37 -38.02
C ALA A 113 3.47 -20.26 -37.04
N PHE A 114 4.37 -19.97 -36.10
CA PHE A 114 4.33 -18.80 -35.23
C PHE A 114 5.40 -17.82 -35.65
N SER A 115 5.05 -16.53 -35.73
CA SER A 115 6.02 -15.46 -36.01
C SER A 115 6.39 -14.81 -34.69
N LEU A 116 7.36 -15.41 -34.00
CA LEU A 116 7.75 -14.99 -32.65
C LEU A 116 8.50 -13.66 -32.70
N LYS A 117 7.93 -12.64 -32.02
CA LYS A 117 8.59 -11.36 -31.81
C LYS A 117 9.05 -11.25 -30.35
N PRO A 118 10.23 -10.69 -30.08
CA PRO A 118 10.65 -10.38 -28.72
C PRO A 118 9.61 -9.49 -28.05
N MET A 119 9.28 -9.81 -26.80
CA MET A 119 8.32 -9.04 -26.01
C MET A 119 8.88 -8.74 -24.63
N SER A 120 8.47 -7.60 -24.07
CA SER A 120 8.72 -7.30 -22.66
C SER A 120 7.80 -8.16 -21.78
N PRO A 121 8.12 -8.34 -20.49
CA PRO A 121 7.22 -9.04 -19.56
C PRO A 121 5.82 -8.45 -19.63
N LEU A 122 4.82 -9.28 -19.96
CA LEU A 122 3.43 -8.84 -20.16
C LEU A 122 2.87 -8.13 -18.93
N PHE A 123 3.12 -8.75 -17.77
CA PHE A 123 2.76 -8.24 -16.47
C PHE A 123 4.06 -8.10 -15.69
N PRO A 124 4.78 -6.98 -15.86
CA PRO A 124 5.93 -6.71 -15.01
C PRO A 124 5.43 -6.74 -13.57
N ARG A 125 6.21 -7.36 -12.68
CA ARG A 125 5.88 -7.40 -11.26
C ARG A 125 5.58 -5.96 -10.85
N ILE A 126 4.37 -5.71 -10.37
CA ILE A 126 4.04 -4.42 -9.81
C ILE A 126 4.97 -4.27 -8.61
N GLU A 127 6.02 -3.46 -8.77
CA GLU A 127 6.75 -2.96 -7.62
C GLU A 127 5.75 -2.11 -6.86
N THR A 128 5.23 -2.64 -5.76
CA THR A 128 4.42 -1.88 -4.83
C THR A 128 5.31 -0.85 -4.15
N LYS A 129 5.66 0.23 -4.85
CA LYS A 129 5.50 1.54 -4.24
C LYS A 129 3.99 1.72 -4.09
N PRO A 130 3.47 1.96 -2.88
CA PRO A 130 2.02 2.02 -2.64
C PRO A 130 1.40 3.08 -3.56
N VAL A 131 0.61 2.63 -4.53
CA VAL A 131 -0.08 3.48 -5.49
C VAL A 131 -1.36 3.97 -4.80
N ALA A 132 -1.34 5.22 -4.35
CA ALA A 132 -2.56 5.98 -4.14
C ALA A 132 -3.22 6.23 -5.52
N ALA A 133 -4.52 5.99 -5.60
CA ALA A 133 -5.32 6.22 -6.80
C ALA A 133 -5.28 7.69 -7.24
N ALA A 134 -5.12 7.94 -8.55
CA ALA A 134 -5.27 9.27 -9.15
C ALA A 134 -6.76 9.62 -9.32
N PRO A 135 -7.14 10.92 -9.29
CA PRO A 135 -6.85 11.84 -10.39
C PRO A 135 -6.06 13.09 -9.99
N ALA A 136 -5.51 13.78 -10.99
CA ALA A 136 -4.48 14.82 -10.87
C ALA A 136 -4.89 16.12 -10.16
N LYS A 137 -4.14 16.53 -9.13
CA LYS A 137 -3.43 17.83 -8.96
C LYS A 137 -2.84 17.96 -7.54
N GLU A 138 -1.67 18.61 -7.48
CA GLU A 138 -0.83 18.93 -6.31
C GLU A 138 0.02 17.78 -5.76
N VAL A 139 1.32 18.05 -5.60
CA VAL A 139 2.29 17.15 -4.97
C VAL A 139 1.87 17.01 -3.52
N GLU A 140 1.12 15.96 -3.21
CA GLU A 140 0.62 15.71 -1.87
C GLU A 140 1.82 15.51 -0.94
N ASP A 141 1.97 16.45 -0.01
CA ASP A 141 3.10 16.48 0.90
C ASP A 141 3.07 15.25 1.82
N PRO A 142 4.19 14.51 2.02
CA PRO A 142 4.16 13.29 2.82
C PRO A 142 3.62 13.50 4.25
N PHE A 143 3.76 14.72 4.80
CA PHE A 143 3.21 15.09 6.11
C PHE A 143 1.68 15.03 6.14
N SER A 144 0.98 15.25 5.02
CA SER A 144 -0.49 15.18 4.97
C SER A 144 -1.01 13.82 5.43
N SER A 145 -0.22 12.76 5.19
CA SER A 145 -0.58 11.38 5.51
C SER A 145 -0.32 10.98 6.96
N VAL A 146 0.41 11.80 7.72
CA VAL A 146 0.78 11.54 9.12
C VAL A 146 -0.28 12.12 10.06
N GLU A 147 -0.72 11.31 11.02
CA GLU A 147 -1.63 11.77 12.07
C GLU A 147 -0.86 12.03 13.35
N LEU A 148 -0.70 13.31 13.70
CA LEU A 148 -0.11 13.72 14.96
C LEU A 148 -1.20 14.20 15.91
N ARG A 149 -1.17 13.72 17.16
CA ARG A 149 -2.10 14.13 18.21
C ARG A 149 -1.37 14.54 19.47
N ALA A 150 -1.90 15.55 20.15
CA ALA A 150 -1.48 15.87 21.51
C ALA A 150 -1.98 14.77 22.45
N VAL A 151 -1.11 14.33 23.36
CA VAL A 151 -1.43 13.27 24.33
C VAL A 151 -0.98 13.67 25.71
N LYS A 152 -1.59 13.07 26.74
CA LYS A 152 -1.13 13.18 28.12
C LYS A 152 -0.61 11.84 28.62
N ILE A 153 0.58 11.85 29.21
CA ILE A 153 1.19 10.65 29.79
C ILE A 153 0.54 10.39 31.15
N LEU A 154 -0.17 9.27 31.27
CA LEU A 154 -0.87 8.87 32.49
C LEU A 154 0.04 8.10 33.44
N SER A 155 0.81 7.15 32.91
CA SER A 155 1.77 6.37 33.69
C SER A 155 3.02 6.02 32.87
N VAL A 156 4.12 5.83 33.59
CA VAL A 156 5.44 5.51 33.04
C VAL A 156 6.00 4.30 33.77
N GLU A 157 6.13 3.19 33.07
CA GLU A 157 6.67 1.94 33.60
C GLU A 157 7.98 1.58 32.89
N GLU A 158 8.88 0.88 33.59
CA GLU A 158 10.09 0.35 32.97
C GLU A 158 9.75 -0.83 32.07
N HIS A 159 10.35 -0.86 30.88
CA HIS A 159 10.13 -1.98 29.99
C HIS A 159 10.79 -3.26 30.55
N PRO A 160 10.05 -4.37 30.68
CA PRO A 160 10.53 -5.58 31.36
C PRO A 160 11.77 -6.19 30.69
N ASN A 161 11.83 -6.12 29.36
CA ASN A 161 12.91 -6.71 28.56
C ASN A 161 13.84 -5.67 27.90
N ALA A 162 13.79 -4.38 28.29
CA ALA A 162 14.55 -3.32 27.64
C ALA A 162 14.97 -2.19 28.59
N GLU A 163 16.27 -2.10 28.87
CA GLU A 163 16.82 -1.07 29.78
C GLU A 163 16.75 0.36 29.25
N ALA A 164 16.58 0.53 27.93
CA ALA A 164 16.51 1.86 27.30
C ALA A 164 15.07 2.35 27.05
N LEU A 165 14.05 1.50 27.27
CA LEU A 165 12.66 1.82 26.95
C LEU A 165 11.81 2.00 28.20
N TYR A 166 10.86 2.94 28.11
CA TYR A 166 9.69 3.00 28.98
C TYR A 166 8.45 2.48 28.26
N VAL A 167 7.53 1.92 29.02
CA VAL A 167 6.16 1.62 28.61
C VAL A 167 5.26 2.72 29.16
N LEU A 168 4.74 3.56 28.27
CA LEU A 168 3.89 4.69 28.60
C LEU A 168 2.43 4.33 28.37
N LYS A 169 1.56 4.67 29.31
CA LYS A 169 0.12 4.78 29.06
C LYS A 169 -0.20 6.22 28.73
N VAL A 170 -0.72 6.47 27.53
CA VAL A 170 -1.02 7.82 27.05
C VAL A 170 -2.50 7.97 26.73
N ASP A 171 -3.08 9.07 27.19
CA ASP A 171 -4.41 9.52 26.79
C ASP A 171 -4.29 10.30 25.48
N ALA A 172 -4.92 9.79 24.42
CA ALA A 172 -4.97 10.40 23.10
C ALA A 172 -6.34 10.96 22.73
N GLY A 173 -7.20 11.21 23.74
CA GLY A 173 -8.60 11.63 23.54
C GLY A 173 -9.49 10.51 23.04
N GLU A 174 -9.13 9.26 23.32
CA GLU A 174 -9.85 8.05 22.91
C GLU A 174 -10.55 7.39 24.10
N ALA A 175 -11.43 6.42 23.83
CA ALA A 175 -12.15 5.70 24.89
C ALA A 175 -11.21 4.95 25.85
N GLU A 176 -10.07 4.46 25.33
CA GLU A 176 -9.06 3.74 26.13
C GLU A 176 -7.66 4.35 25.94
N PRO A 177 -6.83 4.41 27.00
CA PRO A 177 -5.44 4.84 26.89
C PRO A 177 -4.61 3.91 26.01
N ARG A 178 -3.75 4.48 25.17
CA ARG A 178 -2.83 3.72 24.33
C ARG A 178 -1.58 3.33 25.10
N THR A 179 -1.00 2.20 24.72
CA THR A 179 0.31 1.75 25.24
C THR A 179 1.38 2.12 24.22
N VAL A 180 2.40 2.86 24.62
CA VAL A 180 3.48 3.33 23.74
C VAL A 180 4.82 3.02 24.38
N CYS A 181 5.70 2.34 23.66
CA CYS A 181 7.06 2.09 24.11
C CYS A 181 7.99 3.20 23.59
N ALA A 182 8.65 3.94 24.48
CA ALA A 182 9.48 5.09 24.11
C ALA A 182 10.91 4.96 24.65
N GLY A 183 11.90 5.30 23.82
CA GLY A 183 13.33 5.24 24.16
C GLY A 183 13.85 6.39 25.02
N LEU A 184 13.06 6.83 26.01
CA LEU A 184 13.34 8.05 26.78
C LEU A 184 14.11 7.80 28.08
N ARG A 185 14.26 6.54 28.51
CA ARG A 185 14.79 6.17 29.84
C ARG A 185 16.21 6.63 30.13
N LYS A 186 17.04 6.83 29.10
CA LYS A 186 18.41 7.34 29.25
C LYS A 186 18.49 8.86 29.36
N HIS A 187 17.41 9.58 29.06
CA HIS A 187 17.43 11.02 28.86
C HIS A 187 16.46 11.78 29.78
N LEU A 188 15.34 11.16 30.17
CA LEU A 188 14.28 11.76 30.98
C LEU A 188 13.88 10.81 32.10
N SER A 189 13.60 11.37 33.29
CA SER A 189 13.12 10.60 34.44
C SER A 189 11.63 10.29 34.34
N LYS A 190 11.14 9.33 35.15
CA LYS A 190 9.71 8.98 35.18
C LYS A 190 8.86 10.14 35.69
N GLU A 191 9.37 10.87 36.68
CA GLU A 191 8.73 12.01 37.32
C GLU A 191 8.61 13.19 36.34
N GLU A 192 9.61 13.35 35.46
CA GLU A 192 9.59 14.37 34.41
C GLU A 192 8.57 14.07 33.31
N LEU A 193 8.23 12.80 33.10
CA LEU A 193 7.30 12.35 32.04
C LEU A 193 5.85 12.21 32.53
N THR A 194 5.66 11.75 33.77
CA THR A 194 4.32 11.45 34.30
C THR A 194 3.49 12.73 34.41
N GLY A 195 2.29 12.72 33.82
CA GLY A 195 1.37 13.86 33.81
C GLY A 195 1.71 14.96 32.81
N LYS A 196 2.83 14.86 32.07
CA LYS A 196 3.17 15.80 31.00
C LYS A 196 2.40 15.52 29.73
N HIS A 197 2.35 16.54 28.87
CA HIS A 197 1.85 16.43 27.52
C HIS A 197 2.98 16.10 26.55
N GLY A 198 2.63 15.41 25.48
CA GLY A 198 3.54 15.09 24.39
C GLY A 198 2.81 15.03 23.05
N VAL A 199 3.55 14.80 21.98
CA VAL A 199 2.97 14.55 20.66
C VAL A 199 3.15 13.08 20.28
N LEU A 200 2.05 12.44 19.87
CA LEU A 200 1.98 11.06 19.44
C LEU A 200 1.77 10.99 17.94
N VAL A 201 2.54 10.13 17.25
CA VAL A 201 2.21 9.64 15.91
C VAL A 201 1.13 8.56 16.05
N ALA A 202 -0.13 8.92 15.77
CA ALA A 202 -1.31 8.13 16.12
C ALA A 202 -1.66 7.06 15.07
N ASN A 203 -1.28 7.24 13.80
CA ASN A 203 -1.61 6.31 12.71
C ASN A 203 -0.46 5.37 12.31
N LEU A 204 0.59 5.24 13.13
CA LEU A 204 1.68 4.29 12.88
C LEU A 204 1.21 2.84 13.06
N LYS A 205 1.69 1.91 12.22
CA LYS A 205 1.42 0.47 12.44
C LYS A 205 1.90 0.05 13.84
N PRO A 206 1.07 -0.67 14.62
CA PRO A 206 1.50 -1.24 15.88
C PRO A 206 2.76 -2.08 15.72
N ALA A 207 3.73 -1.88 16.61
CA ALA A 207 5.00 -2.59 16.58
C ALA A 207 5.23 -3.33 17.89
N MET A 208 5.69 -4.58 17.82
CA MET A 208 6.12 -5.35 18.99
C MET A 208 7.57 -4.97 19.32
N LEU A 209 7.77 -4.33 20.47
CA LEU A 209 9.08 -3.97 20.99
C LEU A 209 9.39 -4.89 22.16
N ARG A 210 10.25 -5.89 21.93
CA ARG A 210 10.70 -6.87 22.93
C ARG A 210 9.57 -7.49 23.78
N GLY A 211 8.45 -7.80 23.13
CA GLY A 211 7.28 -8.47 23.72
C GLY A 211 6.14 -7.53 24.14
N VAL A 212 6.31 -6.21 24.09
CA VAL A 212 5.24 -5.24 24.39
C VAL A 212 4.78 -4.55 23.10
N ALA A 213 3.47 -4.49 22.88
CA ALA A 213 2.89 -3.81 21.73
C ALA A 213 2.89 -2.28 21.94
N SER A 214 3.51 -1.56 21.01
CA SER A 214 3.51 -0.09 20.95
C SER A 214 2.50 0.38 19.90
N MET A 215 1.48 1.12 20.34
CA MET A 215 0.36 1.65 19.54
C MET A 215 0.60 3.11 19.13
N GLY A 216 1.83 3.42 18.76
CA GLY A 216 2.28 4.74 18.33
C GLY A 216 3.74 5.03 18.68
N MET A 217 4.14 6.27 18.47
CA MET A 217 5.49 6.78 18.71
C MET A 217 5.42 8.19 19.30
N MET A 218 6.14 8.43 20.40
CA MET A 218 6.25 9.77 21.00
C MET A 218 7.33 10.57 20.25
N LEU A 219 7.04 11.83 19.93
CA LEU A 219 8.03 12.72 19.29
C LEU A 219 8.96 13.35 20.32
N ALA A 220 10.26 13.25 20.09
CA ALA A 220 11.29 13.93 20.86
C ALA A 220 12.37 14.52 19.94
N ALA A 221 12.84 15.73 20.27
CA ALA A 221 13.97 16.36 19.61
C ALA A 221 15.29 15.83 20.16
N ASP A 222 16.25 15.56 19.29
CA ASP A 222 17.61 15.15 19.67
C ASP A 222 18.56 16.36 19.67
N GLY A 223 18.82 16.89 20.86
CA GLY A 223 19.82 17.93 21.06
C GLY A 223 21.12 17.34 21.60
N GLU A 224 22.10 17.14 20.72
CA GLU A 224 23.46 16.72 21.08
C GLU A 224 23.51 15.44 21.95
N GLY A 225 22.60 14.48 21.71
CA GLY A 225 22.51 13.23 22.45
C GLY A 225 21.63 13.29 23.70
N LYS A 226 20.95 14.40 23.97
CA LYS A 226 19.87 14.50 24.97
C LYS A 226 18.52 14.69 24.27
N LEU A 227 17.60 13.76 24.52
CA LEU A 227 16.24 13.84 24.00
C LEU A 227 15.38 14.82 24.81
N SER A 228 14.68 15.72 24.13
CA SER A 228 13.62 16.56 24.70
C SER A 228 12.28 16.19 24.09
N LEU A 229 11.29 15.87 24.93
CA LEU A 229 9.93 15.58 24.46
C LEU A 229 9.31 16.80 23.76
N ALA A 230 8.63 16.57 22.63
CA ALA A 230 7.84 17.60 21.96
C ALA A 230 6.58 17.93 22.78
N ASN A 231 6.45 19.16 23.23
CA ASN A 231 5.41 19.63 24.14
C ASN A 231 4.38 20.51 23.41
N PRO A 232 3.13 20.04 23.22
CA PRO A 232 2.05 20.84 22.66
C PRO A 232 1.41 21.70 23.76
N GLU A 233 2.01 22.86 24.04
CA GLU A 233 1.64 23.70 25.18
C GLU A 233 0.14 24.06 25.18
N GLY A 234 -0.55 23.82 26.31
CA GLY A 234 -1.97 24.11 26.48
C GLY A 234 -2.94 23.22 25.71
N ALA A 235 -2.46 22.24 24.93
CA ALA A 235 -3.30 21.33 24.18
C ALA A 235 -3.99 20.29 25.06
N LYS A 236 -5.18 19.87 24.65
CA LYS A 236 -5.94 18.79 25.29
C LYS A 236 -5.57 17.45 24.64
N PRO A 237 -5.66 16.33 25.39
CA PRO A 237 -5.55 15.00 24.81
C PRO A 237 -6.50 14.83 23.62
N GLY A 238 -5.95 14.41 22.48
CA GLY A 238 -6.68 14.20 21.23
C GLY A 238 -6.68 15.39 20.26
N ASP A 239 -6.19 16.56 20.66
CA ASP A 239 -6.06 17.69 19.73
C ASP A 239 -5.14 17.34 18.57
N ALA A 240 -5.58 17.66 17.36
CA ALA A 240 -4.79 17.47 16.15
C ALA A 240 -3.58 18.43 16.14
N VAL A 241 -2.40 17.88 15.89
CA VAL A 241 -1.17 18.64 15.66
C VAL A 241 -0.95 18.73 14.15
N THR A 242 -0.93 19.94 13.60
CA THR A 242 -0.82 20.18 12.15
C THR A 242 0.32 21.16 11.86
N ALA A 243 0.89 21.06 10.67
CA ALA A 243 1.88 22.03 10.20
C ALA A 243 1.16 23.24 9.58
N GLU A 244 1.60 24.46 9.93
CA GLU A 244 0.94 25.69 9.51
C GLU A 244 0.82 25.80 7.97
N GLY A 245 -0.41 25.95 7.48
CA GLY A 245 -0.68 26.06 6.04
C GLY A 245 -0.42 24.78 5.24
N LEU A 246 -0.51 23.60 5.88
CA LEU A 246 -0.59 22.30 5.21
C LEU A 246 -1.93 21.64 5.50
N GLU A 247 -2.57 21.11 4.45
CA GLU A 247 -3.78 20.32 4.59
C GLU A 247 -3.42 18.94 5.17
N SER A 248 -4.15 18.51 6.20
CA SER A 248 -3.98 17.19 6.81
C SER A 248 -5.02 16.21 6.28
N LYS A 249 -4.55 15.11 5.69
CA LYS A 249 -5.36 14.00 5.15
C LYS A 249 -4.76 12.67 5.66
N PRO A 250 -4.86 12.41 6.98
CA PRO A 250 -4.16 11.30 7.59
C PRO A 250 -4.65 9.98 7.00
N LYS A 251 -3.70 9.09 6.65
CA LYS A 251 -4.04 7.74 6.20
C LYS A 251 -4.46 6.88 7.39
N PRO A 252 -5.30 5.84 7.20
CA PRO A 252 -5.68 4.94 8.29
C PRO A 252 -4.50 4.27 8.98
N GLN A 253 -3.40 4.04 8.25
CA GLN A 253 -2.19 3.45 8.78
C GLN A 253 -0.96 3.85 7.95
N ILE A 254 0.15 4.18 8.61
CA ILE A 254 1.45 4.48 8.00
C ILE A 254 2.56 3.58 8.56
N THR A 255 3.63 3.39 7.80
CA THR A 255 4.83 2.67 8.26
C THR A 255 5.90 3.66 8.75
N ILE A 256 6.90 3.16 9.50
CA ILE A 256 8.04 4.00 9.93
C ILE A 256 8.74 4.65 8.73
N LYS A 257 8.89 3.91 7.62
CA LYS A 257 9.47 4.43 6.37
C LYS A 257 8.66 5.56 5.73
N ASP A 258 7.36 5.66 6.03
CA ASP A 258 6.54 6.76 5.55
C ASP A 258 6.72 7.99 6.44
N PHE A 259 6.86 7.80 7.75
CA PHE A 259 7.18 8.87 8.69
C PHE A 259 8.60 9.43 8.48
N GLU A 260 9.59 8.59 8.17
CA GLU A 260 10.97 9.02 7.84
C GLU A 260 11.05 9.96 6.62
N LYS A 261 10.03 9.97 5.75
CA LYS A 261 9.93 10.92 4.63
C LYS A 261 9.47 12.32 5.07
N CYS A 262 9.08 12.47 6.34
CA CYS A 262 8.59 13.70 6.94
C CYS A 262 9.58 14.20 8.01
N PRO A 263 10.82 14.60 7.63
CA PRO A 263 11.80 15.02 8.62
C PRO A 263 11.31 16.24 9.37
N LEU A 264 11.24 16.11 10.70
CA LEU A 264 10.87 17.18 11.61
C LEU A 264 12.15 17.75 12.22
N THR A 265 12.21 19.08 12.34
CA THR A 265 13.39 19.78 12.87
C THR A 265 12.97 20.84 13.88
N VAL A 266 13.82 21.14 14.85
CA VAL A 266 13.60 22.27 15.75
C VAL A 266 14.08 23.57 15.12
N ARG A 267 13.28 24.63 15.18
CA ARG A 267 13.68 26.01 14.84
C ARG A 267 13.06 26.99 15.82
N ASN A 268 13.86 27.89 16.39
CA ASN A 268 13.44 28.83 17.42
C ASN A 268 12.67 28.15 18.57
N GLY A 269 13.12 26.95 18.97
CA GLY A 269 12.46 26.13 20.00
C GLY A 269 11.10 25.51 19.62
N GLN A 270 10.66 25.66 18.36
CA GLN A 270 9.43 25.06 17.83
C GLN A 270 9.75 23.85 16.96
N VAL A 271 8.89 22.84 17.01
CA VAL A 271 8.98 21.70 16.08
C VAL A 271 8.39 22.12 14.75
N CYS A 272 9.16 21.97 13.67
CA CYS A 272 8.80 22.40 12.33
C CYS A 272 8.92 21.26 11.32
N TYR A 273 8.06 21.29 10.32
CA TYR A 273 8.14 20.46 9.12
C TYR A 273 8.34 21.36 7.90
N LYS A 274 9.44 21.19 7.14
CA LYS A 274 9.80 22.07 6.01
C LYS A 274 9.63 23.56 6.34
N ASP A 275 10.14 23.97 7.49
CA ASP A 275 10.13 25.35 8.00
C ASP A 275 8.76 25.86 8.48
N LYS A 276 7.72 25.02 8.40
CA LYS A 276 6.38 25.31 8.90
C LYS A 276 6.24 24.80 10.34
N PRO A 277 5.93 25.66 11.33
CA PRO A 277 5.79 25.22 12.71
C PRO A 277 4.57 24.31 12.88
N LEU A 278 4.73 23.30 13.74
CA LEU A 278 3.63 22.47 14.19
C LEU A 278 2.81 23.22 15.24
N ARG A 279 1.49 23.18 15.08
CA ARG A 279 0.52 23.86 15.94
C ARG A 279 -0.63 22.95 16.32
N THR A 280 -1.19 23.24 17.50
CA THR A 280 -2.48 22.77 17.96
C THR A 280 -3.48 23.94 17.93
N PRO A 281 -4.77 23.70 18.20
CA PRO A 281 -5.74 24.79 18.40
C PRO A 281 -5.37 25.79 19.52
N HIS A 282 -4.45 25.40 20.42
CA HIS A 282 -4.09 26.16 21.61
C HIS A 282 -2.72 26.84 21.55
N GLY A 283 -1.81 26.38 20.70
CA GLY A 283 -0.46 26.93 20.65
C GLY A 283 0.51 26.16 19.74
N PRO A 284 1.76 26.61 19.65
CA PRO A 284 2.81 25.89 18.94
C PRO A 284 3.27 24.64 19.72
N VAL A 285 3.89 23.70 19.01
CA VAL A 285 4.59 22.57 19.62
C VAL A 285 6.04 22.95 19.86
N LEU A 286 6.47 22.88 21.11
CA LEU A 286 7.80 23.29 21.56
C LEU A 286 8.71 22.07 21.80
N ALA A 287 10.01 22.23 21.60
CA ALA A 287 11.00 21.25 22.02
C ALA A 287 12.31 21.95 22.40
N HIS A 288 12.96 21.48 23.48
CA HIS A 288 14.22 22.03 23.96
C HIS A 288 15.41 21.32 23.28
N ALA A 289 15.81 21.81 22.12
CA ALA A 289 16.99 21.36 21.38
C ALA A 289 17.57 22.52 20.55
N PRO A 290 18.85 22.48 20.15
CA PRO A 290 19.43 23.47 19.24
C PRO A 290 18.69 23.50 17.90
N ASP A 291 18.72 24.65 17.23
CA ASP A 291 18.11 24.80 15.92
C ASP A 291 18.76 23.85 14.89
N GLY A 292 17.92 23.17 14.11
CA GLY A 292 18.31 22.11 13.19
C GLY A 292 18.33 20.71 13.81
N ALA A 293 18.10 20.56 15.11
CA ALA A 293 17.95 19.25 15.75
C ALA A 293 16.80 18.44 15.14
N GLU A 294 17.05 17.15 14.86
CA GLU A 294 16.05 16.23 14.34
C GLU A 294 15.03 15.85 15.42
N VAL A 295 13.76 15.75 15.03
CA VAL A 295 12.66 15.29 15.89
C VAL A 295 12.16 13.94 15.39
N ARG A 296 12.17 12.95 16.27
CA ARG A 296 11.87 11.54 15.98
C ARG A 296 11.13 10.84 17.11
#